data_AF-A0A522Z392-F1
#
_entry.id   AF-A0A522Z392-F1
#
_cell.length_a   1.000
_cell.length_b   1.000
_cell.length_c   1.000
_cell.angle_alpha   90.00
_cell.angle_beta   90.00
_cell.angle_gamma   90.00
#
_symmetry.space_group_name_H-M   'P 1'
#
loop_
_entity.id
_entity.type
_entity.pdbx_description
1 polymer ?
#
loop_
_entity_poly.entity_id
_entity_poly.type
_entity_poly.pdbx_seq_one_letter_code
_entity_poly.pdbx_strand_id
1 'polypeptide(L)'
;LFRSLAEGKGIVFTELDKRPVPGKRPTDWKDLTPLAPASYDEKAVDALRRGDLAAAFGPAFAHIKDPMRLPGADGARMKLLDRVLAVEPWGGRYGLGLIRAEADIHPDDWFLTCHFVDDQVMPGTLMYECCMHTLRVLLMRMGWVKGGENRFEPLPGVQSQLKCRGQVLASTKKVVYEISVKEVGFGPEPYVLCDALMYADGKPIVLITDMSARLAGASRGELEAVWAQPSGRNEPLFDTDRITAFAIGKPSEAFGEPYKVFDAERVIARLPGPPYQFLDRITHIQDCRPFVLEAGGTIVAEYDVPPDAWYFGANRQKSMPYAVLLEAALQPCGWLAAYLGSALRSDTDLSFRNLGGKAVQHREVYAGSGTLTTKIKITKVSQSVGMIIQNYDMEMTGKDGLVFKGDTYFGFFSKEALSDQKGVLGVTPYAPPAGAPAGPGVLKDDPETGLALPFKDLRMLDAITVYDPKGGPQGLGFLRGTKAVDPTEWFFKAHFYQDPVCPGSLGLESFQQLLKYAARQRWGAAAGPAARFTPMGVGIPHEWVYRGQIAPRNKLVTVEAVVTKADDTTRTVTGDGFLSVDGLLIYQMKGFTVSVA
;
A
#
# COMPACT_ATOMS: atom_id res chain seq x y z
N LEU A 1 -33.75 55.11 -10.69
CA LEU A 1 -33.18 53.77 -10.46
C LEU A 1 -31.66 53.74 -10.73
N PHE A 2 -31.20 54.09 -11.95
CA PHE A 2 -29.77 54.07 -12.32
C PHE A 2 -28.84 54.93 -11.42
N ARG A 3 -29.22 56.16 -11.07
CA ARG A 3 -28.46 56.98 -10.09
C ARG A 3 -28.32 56.29 -8.72
N SER A 4 -29.37 55.64 -8.25
CA SER A 4 -29.38 54.92 -6.95
C SER A 4 -28.49 53.68 -6.94
N LEU A 5 -28.24 53.04 -8.09
CA LEU A 5 -27.31 51.91 -8.23
C LEU A 5 -25.84 52.39 -8.27
N ALA A 6 -25.58 53.51 -8.95
CA ALA A 6 -24.26 54.14 -8.98
C ALA A 6 -23.83 54.64 -7.57
N GLU A 7 -24.74 55.29 -6.85
CA GLU A 7 -24.51 55.89 -5.52
C GLU A 7 -24.59 54.87 -4.36
N GLY A 8 -25.12 53.66 -4.60
CA GLY A 8 -25.25 52.63 -3.56
C GLY A 8 -23.90 52.09 -3.06
N LYS A 9 -23.82 51.65 -1.80
CA LYS A 9 -22.59 51.09 -1.19
C LYS A 9 -22.21 49.68 -1.70
N GLY A 10 -22.94 49.13 -2.67
CA GLY A 10 -22.79 47.74 -3.11
C GLY A 10 -23.38 46.74 -2.10
N ILE A 11 -22.81 45.54 -2.05
CA ILE A 11 -23.12 44.56 -0.99
C ILE A 11 -22.54 45.08 0.33
N VAL A 12 -23.40 45.26 1.33
CA VAL A 12 -23.00 45.69 2.67
C VAL A 12 -22.98 44.48 3.59
N PHE A 13 -21.81 44.18 4.14
CA PHE A 13 -21.62 43.11 5.13
C PHE A 13 -21.71 43.66 6.54
N THR A 14 -22.48 43.01 7.40
CA THR A 14 -22.44 43.25 8.84
C THR A 14 -21.16 42.67 9.45
N GLU A 15 -20.83 43.05 10.68
CA GLU A 15 -19.72 42.42 11.41
C GLU A 15 -19.93 40.92 11.62
N LEU A 16 -21.19 40.46 11.69
CA LEU A 16 -21.51 39.03 11.77
C LEU A 16 -21.19 38.30 10.46
N ASP A 17 -21.40 38.95 9.31
CA ASP A 17 -21.13 38.38 7.99
C ASP A 17 -19.64 38.23 7.69
N LYS A 18 -18.78 38.98 8.38
CA LYS A 18 -17.32 38.90 8.22
C LYS A 18 -16.66 37.88 9.17
N ARG A 19 -17.38 37.41 10.18
CA ARG A 19 -16.83 36.47 11.17
C ARG A 19 -16.53 35.12 10.52
N PRO A 20 -15.36 34.51 10.82
CA PRO A 20 -15.08 33.13 10.46
C PRO A 20 -16.13 32.18 11.04
N VAL A 21 -16.52 31.17 10.27
CA VAL A 21 -17.48 30.14 10.66
C VAL A 21 -16.90 28.79 10.25
N PRO A 22 -16.85 27.76 11.10
CA PRO A 22 -16.31 26.46 10.69
C PRO A 22 -17.05 25.89 9.47
N GLY A 23 -16.30 25.55 8.42
CA GLY A 23 -16.85 24.84 7.27
C GLY A 23 -17.21 23.38 7.59
N LYS A 24 -17.94 22.74 6.68
CA LYS A 24 -18.38 21.35 6.81
C LYS A 24 -17.61 20.43 5.87
N ARG A 25 -17.02 19.36 6.39
CA ARG A 25 -16.44 18.26 5.60
C ARG A 25 -16.50 16.95 6.39
N PRO A 26 -16.50 15.78 5.71
CA PRO A 26 -16.36 14.48 6.36
C PRO A 26 -15.12 14.40 7.27
N THR A 27 -15.19 13.63 8.36
CA THR A 27 -14.07 13.48 9.31
C THR A 27 -12.88 12.74 8.69
N ASP A 28 -13.13 11.95 7.67
CA ASP A 28 -12.15 11.15 6.92
C ASP A 28 -11.74 11.82 5.59
N TRP A 29 -12.00 13.12 5.45
CA TRP A 29 -11.59 13.90 4.28
C TRP A 29 -10.07 13.85 4.07
N LYS A 30 -9.65 13.57 2.84
CA LYS A 30 -8.25 13.57 2.41
C LYS A 30 -8.10 14.48 1.21
N ASP A 31 -7.08 15.33 1.24
CA ASP A 31 -6.74 16.14 0.08
C ASP A 31 -6.13 15.24 -1.00
N LEU A 32 -6.67 15.30 -2.22
CA LEU A 32 -6.28 14.41 -3.32
C LEU A 32 -4.91 14.76 -3.89
N THR A 33 -4.53 16.03 -3.82
CA THR A 33 -3.26 16.56 -4.33
C THR A 33 -2.59 17.39 -3.24
N PRO A 34 -1.26 17.54 -3.25
CA PRO A 34 -0.59 18.55 -2.44
C PRO A 34 -1.19 19.93 -2.71
N LEU A 35 -1.73 20.56 -1.67
CA LEU A 35 -2.32 21.88 -1.70
C LEU A 35 -1.33 22.90 -1.13
N ALA A 36 -1.18 24.02 -1.82
CA ALA A 36 -0.36 25.15 -1.39
C ALA A 36 -0.97 26.45 -1.92
N PRO A 37 -0.69 27.60 -1.27
CA PRO A 37 -1.01 28.89 -1.85
C PRO A 37 -0.44 29.05 -3.25
N ALA A 38 -1.24 29.56 -4.19
CA ALA A 38 -0.86 29.65 -5.59
C ALA A 38 -1.55 30.83 -6.30
N SER A 39 -1.02 31.19 -7.47
CA SER A 39 -1.66 32.11 -8.43
C SER A 39 -1.42 31.57 -9.85
N TYR A 40 -2.30 31.90 -10.79
CA TYR A 40 -2.23 31.42 -12.17
C TYR A 40 -2.43 32.60 -13.12
N ASP A 41 -1.44 32.83 -13.99
CA ASP A 41 -1.53 33.85 -15.03
C ASP A 41 -2.46 33.42 -16.17
N GLU A 42 -2.62 34.29 -17.16
CA GLU A 42 -3.49 34.03 -18.32
C GLU A 42 -3.09 32.78 -19.10
N LYS A 43 -1.78 32.51 -19.22
CA LYS A 43 -1.28 31.33 -19.94
C LYS A 43 -1.69 30.04 -19.23
N ALA A 44 -1.60 30.01 -17.90
CA ALA A 44 -2.03 28.89 -17.09
C ALA A 44 -3.56 28.68 -17.18
N VAL A 45 -4.37 29.73 -17.12
CA VAL A 45 -5.83 29.61 -17.29
C VAL A 45 -6.19 29.13 -18.70
N ASP A 46 -5.52 29.63 -19.74
CA ASP A 46 -5.73 29.17 -21.12
C ASP A 46 -5.27 27.71 -21.31
N ALA A 47 -4.28 27.24 -20.55
CA ALA A 47 -3.90 25.83 -20.55
C ALA A 47 -5.03 24.93 -20.01
N LEU A 48 -5.77 25.37 -18.98
CA LEU A 48 -6.97 24.65 -18.50
C LEU A 48 -8.05 24.54 -19.58
N ARG A 49 -8.21 25.55 -20.44
CA ARG A 49 -9.15 25.50 -21.57
C ARG A 49 -8.74 24.49 -22.63
N ARG A 50 -7.43 24.30 -22.82
CA ARG A 50 -6.88 23.27 -23.73
C ARG A 50 -6.86 21.86 -23.12
N GLY A 51 -7.17 21.73 -21.83
CA GLY A 51 -7.05 20.47 -21.10
C GLY A 51 -5.61 20.13 -20.68
N ASP A 52 -4.70 21.11 -20.69
CA ASP A 52 -3.32 20.95 -20.27
C ASP A 52 -3.17 21.34 -18.79
N LEU A 53 -3.57 20.40 -17.92
CA LEU A 53 -3.50 20.60 -16.46
C LEU A 53 -2.05 20.70 -15.96
N ALA A 54 -1.09 20.07 -16.65
CA ALA A 54 0.31 20.09 -16.26
C ALA A 54 0.94 21.47 -16.49
N ALA A 55 0.66 22.10 -17.63
CA ALA A 55 1.09 23.46 -17.88
C ALA A 55 0.43 24.48 -16.94
N ALA A 56 -0.80 24.22 -16.49
CA ALA A 56 -1.52 25.11 -15.58
C ALA A 56 -1.10 24.96 -14.10
N PHE A 57 -1.04 23.73 -13.60
CA PHE A 57 -0.90 23.42 -12.17
C PHE A 57 0.43 22.75 -11.80
N GLY A 58 1.24 22.38 -12.78
CA GLY A 58 2.55 21.77 -12.60
C GLY A 58 2.58 20.26 -12.84
N PRO A 59 3.78 19.65 -12.73
CA PRO A 59 4.06 18.28 -13.19
C PRO A 59 3.25 17.20 -12.47
N ALA A 60 2.76 17.47 -11.26
CA ALA A 60 1.89 16.56 -10.52
C ALA A 60 0.62 16.19 -11.31
N PHE A 61 0.17 17.03 -12.26
CA PHE A 61 -1.03 16.78 -13.06
C PHE A 61 -0.74 16.09 -14.42
N ALA A 62 0.52 15.82 -14.78
CA ALA A 62 0.91 15.31 -16.10
C ALA A 62 0.43 13.88 -16.41
N HIS A 63 0.12 13.11 -15.38
CA HIS A 63 -0.38 11.74 -15.48
C HIS A 63 -1.85 11.67 -15.92
N ILE A 64 -2.60 12.76 -15.76
CA ILE A 64 -4.03 12.81 -16.10
C ILE A 64 -4.16 12.93 -17.62
N LYS A 65 -4.81 11.94 -18.24
CA LYS A 65 -5.09 11.91 -19.68
C LYS A 65 -6.54 12.25 -19.93
N ASP A 66 -6.79 13.00 -21.00
CA ASP A 66 -8.13 13.44 -21.42
C ASP A 66 -8.97 14.08 -20.28
N PRO A 67 -8.46 15.14 -19.61
CA PRO A 67 -9.21 15.80 -18.55
C PRO A 67 -10.34 16.66 -19.11
N MET A 68 -11.35 16.91 -18.27
CA MET A 68 -12.34 17.97 -18.52
C MET A 68 -11.63 19.32 -18.71
N ARG A 69 -12.12 20.10 -19.67
CA ARG A 69 -11.60 21.43 -20.01
C ARG A 69 -12.38 22.53 -19.31
N LEU A 70 -11.69 23.62 -18.99
CA LEU A 70 -12.38 24.87 -18.61
C LEU A 70 -13.13 25.43 -19.84
N PRO A 71 -14.37 25.93 -19.71
CA PRO A 71 -15.09 26.45 -20.88
C PRO A 71 -14.41 27.69 -21.51
N GLY A 72 -14.64 27.88 -22.80
CA GLY A 72 -14.09 28.99 -23.60
C GLY A 72 -12.96 28.62 -24.56
N ALA A 73 -12.70 27.34 -24.80
CA ALA A 73 -11.66 26.87 -25.72
C ALA A 73 -12.00 27.09 -27.21
N ASP A 74 -13.23 26.77 -27.62
CA ASP A 74 -13.65 26.71 -29.04
C ASP A 74 -14.42 27.95 -29.52
N GLY A 75 -14.53 28.97 -28.66
CA GLY A 75 -15.23 30.21 -28.97
C GLY A 75 -15.07 31.16 -27.81
N ALA A 76 -14.32 32.25 -28.02
CA ALA A 76 -13.89 33.21 -27.00
C ALA A 76 -15.01 33.73 -26.06
N ARG A 77 -16.28 33.60 -26.45
CA ARG A 77 -17.43 34.11 -25.70
C ARG A 77 -17.58 33.56 -24.27
N MET A 78 -17.13 32.34 -24.00
CA MET A 78 -17.16 31.78 -22.63
C MET A 78 -15.81 31.90 -21.88
N LYS A 79 -14.87 32.71 -22.38
CA LYS A 79 -13.67 33.13 -21.62
C LYS A 79 -14.09 34.19 -20.60
N LEU A 80 -14.53 33.74 -19.42
CA LEU A 80 -15.12 34.59 -18.37
C LEU A 80 -14.19 34.87 -17.18
N LEU A 81 -12.93 34.44 -17.25
CA LEU A 81 -11.87 34.81 -16.31
C LEU A 81 -10.52 34.77 -17.02
N ASP A 82 -9.67 35.74 -16.73
CA ASP A 82 -8.37 35.85 -17.38
C ASP A 82 -7.27 35.25 -16.51
N ARG A 83 -7.31 35.51 -15.21
CA ARG A 83 -6.24 35.11 -14.28
C ARG A 83 -6.74 34.83 -12.88
N VAL A 84 -6.01 33.99 -12.15
CA VAL A 84 -6.25 33.66 -10.75
C VAL A 84 -5.20 34.37 -9.90
N LEU A 85 -5.64 35.34 -9.11
CA LEU A 85 -4.79 36.16 -8.24
C LEU A 85 -4.30 35.36 -7.03
N ALA A 86 -5.17 34.53 -6.45
CA ALA A 86 -4.86 33.75 -5.27
C ALA A 86 -5.71 32.49 -5.19
N VAL A 87 -5.08 31.40 -4.77
CA VAL A 87 -5.71 30.21 -4.21
C VAL A 87 -5.14 30.05 -2.81
N GLU A 88 -6.01 29.97 -1.81
CA GLU A 88 -5.65 29.70 -0.42
C GLU A 88 -6.41 28.46 0.04
N PRO A 89 -5.78 27.27 0.03
CA PRO A 89 -6.49 25.99 0.23
C PRO A 89 -7.23 25.86 1.57
N TRP A 90 -6.78 26.58 2.60
CA TRP A 90 -7.39 26.60 3.93
C TRP A 90 -7.85 28.01 4.32
N GLY A 91 -7.94 28.91 3.34
CA GLY A 91 -8.37 30.29 3.52
C GLY A 91 -9.88 30.47 3.44
N GLY A 92 -10.29 31.73 3.41
CA GLY A 92 -11.69 32.13 3.31
C GLY A 92 -12.47 32.01 4.62
N ARG A 93 -13.71 32.51 4.61
CA ARG A 93 -14.56 32.60 5.81
C ARG A 93 -14.76 31.26 6.54
N TYR A 94 -14.70 30.16 5.79
CA TYR A 94 -15.01 28.83 6.29
C TYR A 94 -13.81 27.91 6.52
N GLY A 95 -12.60 28.35 6.16
CA GLY A 95 -11.36 27.58 6.33
C GLY A 95 -11.24 26.34 5.44
N LEU A 96 -12.05 26.22 4.38
CA LEU A 96 -12.05 25.08 3.45
C LEU A 96 -11.56 25.45 2.04
N GLY A 97 -11.13 26.68 1.82
CA GLY A 97 -10.60 27.13 0.54
C GLY A 97 -11.14 28.49 0.12
N LEU A 98 -10.24 29.31 -0.42
CA LEU A 98 -10.54 30.57 -1.08
C LEU A 98 -9.88 30.57 -2.46
N ILE A 99 -10.61 31.05 -3.47
CA ILE A 99 -10.02 31.43 -4.76
C ILE A 99 -10.46 32.84 -5.13
N ARG A 100 -9.50 33.63 -5.63
CA ARG A 100 -9.73 34.98 -6.14
C ARG A 100 -9.22 35.07 -7.57
N ALA A 101 -10.10 35.38 -8.51
CA ALA A 101 -9.78 35.51 -9.94
C ALA A 101 -10.28 36.85 -10.48
N GLU A 102 -9.76 37.26 -11.63
CA GLU A 102 -10.17 38.52 -12.28
C GLU A 102 -10.28 38.38 -13.80
N ALA A 103 -11.03 39.31 -14.39
CA ALA A 103 -11.12 39.54 -15.82
C ALA A 103 -11.06 41.04 -16.13
N ASP A 104 -10.45 41.37 -17.26
CA ASP A 104 -10.44 42.73 -17.81
C ASP A 104 -11.71 42.94 -18.66
N ILE A 105 -12.42 44.05 -18.46
CA ILE A 105 -13.67 44.37 -19.16
C ILE A 105 -13.39 45.35 -20.29
N HIS A 106 -13.88 45.03 -21.47
CA HIS A 106 -13.73 45.83 -22.68
C HIS A 106 -15.11 46.27 -23.21
N PRO A 107 -15.27 47.51 -23.68
CA PRO A 107 -16.55 47.99 -24.20
C PRO A 107 -17.16 47.13 -25.32
N ASP A 108 -16.33 46.42 -26.06
CA ASP A 108 -16.68 45.55 -27.18
C ASP A 108 -16.86 44.07 -26.78
N ASP A 109 -16.79 43.75 -25.48
CA ASP A 109 -17.11 42.41 -24.99
C ASP A 109 -18.51 42.01 -25.44
N TRP A 110 -18.63 40.80 -26.00
CA TRP A 110 -19.85 40.38 -26.71
C TRP A 110 -21.11 40.54 -25.86
N PHE A 111 -21.03 40.28 -24.56
CA PHE A 111 -22.16 40.37 -23.65
C PHE A 111 -22.60 41.82 -23.40
N LEU A 112 -21.72 42.80 -23.51
CA LEU A 112 -22.09 44.22 -23.41
C LEU A 112 -22.73 44.69 -24.72
N THR A 113 -22.23 44.23 -25.85
CA THR A 113 -22.74 44.65 -27.17
C THR A 113 -24.14 44.12 -27.49
N CYS A 114 -24.59 43.06 -26.81
CA CYS A 114 -25.90 42.45 -27.06
C CYS A 114 -26.87 42.48 -25.86
N HIS A 115 -26.44 42.92 -24.67
CA HIS A 115 -27.28 42.91 -23.47
C HIS A 115 -27.09 44.20 -22.66
N PHE A 116 -28.03 45.14 -22.69
CA PHE A 116 -29.02 45.36 -23.75
C PHE A 116 -28.44 46.32 -24.79
N VAL A 117 -28.95 46.28 -26.02
CA VAL A 117 -28.42 47.08 -27.15
C VAL A 117 -28.26 48.57 -26.78
N ASP A 118 -29.21 49.13 -26.04
CA ASP A 118 -29.22 50.54 -25.62
C ASP A 118 -28.87 50.77 -24.13
N ASP A 119 -28.61 49.69 -23.38
CA ASP A 119 -28.24 49.71 -21.94
C ASP A 119 -27.23 48.59 -21.68
N GLN A 120 -26.00 48.80 -22.15
CA GLN A 120 -24.94 47.80 -22.18
C GLN A 120 -24.50 47.45 -20.75
N VAL A 121 -24.89 46.25 -20.31
CA VAL A 121 -24.67 45.75 -18.96
C VAL A 121 -24.46 44.24 -18.97
N MET A 122 -23.41 43.78 -18.30
CA MET A 122 -23.17 42.34 -18.18
C MET A 122 -24.40 41.64 -17.58
N PRO A 123 -24.89 40.55 -18.18
CA PRO A 123 -26.01 39.79 -17.61
C PRO A 123 -25.65 39.25 -16.22
N GLY A 124 -26.56 39.38 -15.25
CA GLY A 124 -26.37 38.82 -13.90
C GLY A 124 -26.21 37.29 -13.91
N THR A 125 -26.79 36.60 -14.89
CA THR A 125 -26.57 35.17 -15.14
C THR A 125 -25.13 34.87 -15.57
N LEU A 126 -24.52 35.76 -16.36
CA LEU A 126 -23.13 35.63 -16.75
C LEU A 126 -22.18 35.91 -15.58
N MET A 127 -22.53 36.87 -14.71
CA MET A 127 -21.81 37.11 -13.45
C MET A 127 -21.80 35.85 -12.56
N TYR A 128 -22.92 35.13 -12.48
CA TYR A 128 -22.99 33.83 -11.81
C TYR A 128 -22.05 32.80 -12.46
N GLU A 129 -22.07 32.71 -13.79
CA GLU A 129 -21.21 31.76 -14.51
C GLU A 129 -19.71 32.09 -14.38
N CYS A 130 -19.33 33.36 -14.23
CA CYS A 130 -17.95 33.76 -13.92
C CYS A 130 -17.49 33.19 -12.57
N CYS A 131 -18.35 33.29 -11.55
CA CYS A 131 -18.10 32.68 -10.24
C CYS A 131 -18.02 31.16 -10.34
N MET A 132 -18.87 30.53 -11.16
CA MET A 132 -18.83 29.09 -11.43
C MET A 132 -17.53 28.67 -12.12
N HIS A 133 -17.07 29.39 -13.14
CA HIS A 133 -15.77 29.11 -13.78
C HIS A 133 -14.62 29.22 -12.79
N THR A 134 -14.66 30.25 -11.93
CA THR A 134 -13.66 30.44 -10.87
C THR A 134 -13.66 29.26 -9.90
N LEU A 135 -14.84 28.81 -9.46
CA LEU A 135 -14.97 27.61 -8.63
C LEU A 135 -14.40 26.36 -9.33
N ARG A 136 -14.67 26.15 -10.62
CA ARG A 136 -14.14 25.01 -11.39
C ARG A 136 -12.61 24.96 -11.36
N VAL A 137 -11.93 26.11 -11.48
CA VAL A 137 -10.46 26.17 -11.39
C VAL A 137 -9.97 25.70 -10.02
N LEU A 138 -10.62 26.14 -8.92
CA LEU A 138 -10.27 25.67 -7.58
C LEU A 138 -10.50 24.16 -7.43
N LEU A 139 -11.64 23.64 -7.87
CA LEU A 139 -11.96 22.21 -7.77
C LEU A 139 -10.98 21.36 -8.59
N MET A 140 -10.65 21.77 -9.82
CA MET A 140 -9.64 21.11 -10.63
C MET A 140 -8.28 21.11 -9.91
N ARG A 141 -7.88 22.23 -9.31
CA ARG A 141 -6.64 22.34 -8.53
C ARG A 141 -6.66 21.51 -7.25
N MET A 142 -7.83 21.24 -6.67
CA MET A 142 -8.03 20.33 -5.53
C MET A 142 -8.04 18.85 -5.94
N GLY A 143 -7.80 18.55 -7.22
CA GLY A 143 -7.74 17.19 -7.73
C GLY A 143 -9.08 16.61 -8.16
N TRP A 144 -10.12 17.43 -8.35
CA TRP A 144 -11.40 16.95 -8.87
C TRP A 144 -11.34 16.83 -10.39
N VAL A 145 -10.50 15.91 -10.84
CA VAL A 145 -10.15 15.64 -12.23
C VAL A 145 -9.97 14.14 -12.42
N LYS A 146 -10.48 13.63 -13.54
CA LYS A 146 -10.20 12.28 -14.04
C LYS A 146 -10.24 12.29 -15.57
N GLY A 147 -9.70 11.24 -16.17
CA GLY A 147 -9.85 11.00 -17.60
C GLY A 147 -11.25 10.50 -17.98
N GLY A 148 -11.64 10.73 -19.23
CA GLY A 148 -12.92 10.30 -19.79
C GLY A 148 -14.10 11.14 -19.34
N GLU A 149 -15.32 10.64 -19.52
CA GLU A 149 -16.54 11.45 -19.32
C GLU A 149 -16.79 11.80 -17.85
N ASN A 150 -16.78 13.10 -17.55
CA ASN A 150 -17.20 13.73 -16.29
C ASN A 150 -17.47 15.22 -16.52
N ARG A 151 -18.27 15.84 -15.63
CA ARG A 151 -18.60 17.27 -15.75
C ARG A 151 -19.02 17.91 -14.43
N PHE A 152 -18.77 19.20 -14.27
CA PHE A 152 -19.32 19.97 -13.17
C PHE A 152 -20.78 20.37 -13.44
N GLU A 153 -21.67 20.04 -12.51
CA GLU A 153 -23.08 20.43 -12.55
C GLU A 153 -23.51 21.05 -11.21
N PRO A 154 -24.48 21.97 -11.17
CA PRO A 154 -25.12 22.37 -9.92
C PRO A 154 -25.66 21.16 -9.14
N LEU A 155 -25.57 21.19 -7.81
CA LEU A 155 -26.10 20.11 -6.97
C LEU A 155 -27.65 20.21 -6.92
N PRO A 156 -28.40 19.18 -7.35
CA PRO A 156 -29.87 19.23 -7.33
C PRO A 156 -30.43 19.40 -5.92
N GLY A 157 -31.49 20.21 -5.78
CA GLY A 157 -32.17 20.44 -4.50
C GLY A 157 -31.51 21.48 -3.59
N VAL A 158 -30.36 22.06 -3.95
CA VAL A 158 -29.75 23.18 -3.22
C VAL A 158 -30.31 24.50 -3.70
N GLN A 159 -30.85 25.30 -2.78
CA GLN A 159 -31.33 26.65 -3.08
C GLN A 159 -30.16 27.65 -2.99
N SER A 160 -29.76 28.20 -4.13
CA SER A 160 -28.78 29.30 -4.21
C SER A 160 -29.47 30.66 -4.25
N GLN A 161 -28.86 31.68 -3.64
CA GLN A 161 -29.40 33.05 -3.63
C GLN A 161 -28.43 34.03 -4.29
N LEU A 162 -28.86 34.63 -5.40
CA LEU A 162 -28.14 35.70 -6.11
C LEU A 162 -28.67 37.08 -5.69
N LYS A 163 -27.81 37.94 -5.13
CA LYS A 163 -28.11 39.34 -4.79
C LYS A 163 -27.26 40.29 -5.64
N CYS A 164 -27.90 41.05 -6.52
CA CYS A 164 -27.24 42.08 -7.32
C CYS A 164 -27.49 43.47 -6.72
N ARG A 165 -26.43 44.20 -6.39
CA ARG A 165 -26.42 45.57 -5.84
C ARG A 165 -25.54 46.54 -6.62
N GLY A 166 -25.10 46.14 -7.80
CA GLY A 166 -24.35 46.95 -8.74
C GLY A 166 -24.36 46.32 -10.13
N GLN A 167 -23.60 46.90 -11.05
CA GLN A 167 -23.59 46.57 -12.48
C GLN A 167 -22.14 46.56 -13.00
N VAL A 168 -21.91 45.82 -14.08
CA VAL A 168 -20.69 45.90 -14.90
C VAL A 168 -21.08 46.54 -16.22
N LEU A 169 -20.47 47.67 -16.53
CA LEU A 169 -20.79 48.52 -17.68
C LEU A 169 -19.59 48.55 -18.64
N ALA A 170 -19.78 49.10 -19.84
CA ALA A 170 -18.68 49.35 -20.79
C ALA A 170 -17.55 50.23 -20.23
N SER A 171 -17.83 51.04 -19.21
CA SER A 171 -16.81 51.84 -18.51
C SER A 171 -16.03 51.06 -17.45
N THR A 172 -16.55 49.93 -16.98
CA THR A 172 -15.88 49.07 -15.99
C THR A 172 -14.57 48.58 -16.57
N LYS A 173 -13.50 48.60 -15.77
CA LYS A 173 -12.18 48.16 -16.24
C LYS A 173 -11.87 46.75 -15.83
N LYS A 174 -12.30 46.37 -14.63
CA LYS A 174 -11.95 45.10 -14.05
C LYS A 174 -13.05 44.54 -13.19
N VAL A 175 -13.20 43.23 -13.25
CA VAL A 175 -14.04 42.46 -12.34
C VAL A 175 -13.20 41.45 -11.57
N VAL A 176 -13.57 41.22 -10.31
CA VAL A 176 -12.90 40.25 -9.43
C VAL A 176 -13.95 39.31 -8.86
N TYR A 177 -13.66 38.02 -8.85
CA TYR A 177 -14.51 36.97 -8.30
C TYR A 177 -13.80 36.34 -7.11
N GLU A 178 -14.46 36.28 -5.97
CA GLU A 178 -13.93 35.69 -4.75
C GLU A 178 -14.88 34.59 -4.27
N ILE A 179 -14.38 33.35 -4.17
CA ILE A 179 -15.18 32.18 -3.83
C ILE A 179 -14.65 31.58 -2.52
N SER A 180 -15.50 31.50 -1.49
CA SER A 180 -15.20 30.86 -0.21
C SER A 180 -15.94 29.53 -0.09
N VAL A 181 -15.20 28.43 -0.03
CA VAL A 181 -15.75 27.06 0.09
C VAL A 181 -16.35 26.88 1.48
N LYS A 182 -17.62 26.50 1.57
CA LYS A 182 -18.37 26.35 2.83
C LYS A 182 -18.53 24.90 3.25
N GLU A 183 -18.76 24.03 2.28
CA GLU A 183 -18.97 22.60 2.51
C GLU A 183 -18.38 21.79 1.36
N VAL A 184 -17.72 20.68 1.68
CA VAL A 184 -17.30 19.65 0.72
C VAL A 184 -17.71 18.28 1.22
N GLY A 185 -18.09 17.37 0.32
CA GLY A 185 -18.52 16.03 0.70
C GLY A 185 -18.70 15.11 -0.49
N PHE A 186 -19.32 13.95 -0.24
CA PHE A 186 -19.60 12.93 -1.24
C PHE A 186 -21.04 12.42 -1.09
N GLY A 187 -21.72 12.12 -2.21
CA GLY A 187 -23.01 11.42 -2.15
C GLY A 187 -23.64 11.07 -3.50
N PRO A 188 -23.29 9.96 -4.17
CA PRO A 188 -22.02 9.22 -4.17
C PRO A 188 -20.89 9.95 -4.93
N GLU A 189 -21.24 11.02 -5.65
CA GLU A 189 -20.34 11.92 -6.38
C GLU A 189 -19.81 13.02 -5.43
N PRO A 190 -18.60 13.57 -5.64
CA PRO A 190 -18.08 14.66 -4.83
C PRO A 190 -18.89 15.95 -5.09
N TYR A 191 -19.19 16.70 -4.04
CA TYR A 191 -19.95 17.93 -4.11
C TYR A 191 -19.38 19.03 -3.23
N VAL A 192 -19.63 20.28 -3.62
CA VAL A 192 -19.20 21.49 -2.91
C VAL A 192 -20.36 22.48 -2.81
N LEU A 193 -20.45 23.18 -1.68
CA LEU A 193 -21.20 24.43 -1.54
C LEU A 193 -20.23 25.55 -1.17
N CYS A 194 -20.43 26.72 -1.73
CA CYS A 194 -19.60 27.90 -1.51
C CYS A 194 -20.45 29.17 -1.56
N ASP A 195 -19.87 30.26 -1.05
CA ASP A 195 -20.40 31.60 -1.28
C ASP A 195 -19.44 32.36 -2.20
N ALA A 196 -19.98 33.17 -3.10
CA ALA A 196 -19.22 33.93 -4.08
C ALA A 196 -19.53 35.43 -3.97
N LEU A 197 -18.48 36.25 -4.03
CA LEU A 197 -18.57 37.69 -4.03
C LEU A 197 -17.85 38.25 -5.27
N MET A 198 -18.59 39.01 -6.06
CA MET A 198 -18.05 39.66 -7.25
C MET A 198 -17.91 41.17 -7.03
N TYR A 199 -16.80 41.71 -7.52
CA TYR A 199 -16.47 43.13 -7.48
C TYR A 199 -16.38 43.69 -8.90
N ALA A 200 -16.77 44.94 -9.08
CA ALA A 200 -16.50 45.75 -10.27
C ALA A 200 -15.70 46.98 -9.84
N ASP A 201 -14.49 47.14 -10.39
CA ASP A 201 -13.53 48.20 -10.03
C ASP A 201 -13.37 48.36 -8.50
N GLY A 202 -13.29 47.22 -7.78
CA GLY A 202 -13.12 47.17 -6.33
C GLY A 202 -14.40 47.31 -5.50
N LYS A 203 -15.55 47.63 -6.11
CA LYS A 203 -16.85 47.72 -5.42
C LYS A 203 -17.54 46.36 -5.40
N PRO A 204 -17.97 45.81 -4.24
CA PRO A 204 -18.70 44.54 -4.19
C PRO A 204 -20.11 44.71 -4.76
N ILE A 205 -20.41 44.07 -5.87
CA ILE A 205 -21.66 44.28 -6.62
C ILE A 205 -22.61 43.10 -6.60
N VAL A 206 -22.10 41.87 -6.40
CA VAL A 206 -22.92 40.65 -6.40
C VAL A 206 -22.48 39.71 -5.29
N LEU A 207 -23.45 39.21 -4.52
CA LEU A 207 -23.25 38.13 -3.56
C LEU A 207 -24.10 36.94 -3.98
N ILE A 208 -23.47 35.77 -4.06
CA ILE A 208 -24.13 34.48 -4.29
C ILE A 208 -23.91 33.63 -3.04
N THR A 209 -24.97 33.24 -2.35
CA THR A 209 -24.87 32.27 -1.26
C THR A 209 -25.32 30.90 -1.74
N ASP A 210 -24.73 29.86 -1.16
CA ASP A 210 -25.09 28.47 -1.46
C ASP A 210 -24.93 28.11 -2.94
N MET A 211 -23.93 28.69 -3.62
CA MET A 211 -23.53 28.25 -4.95
C MET A 211 -22.94 26.84 -4.84
N SER A 212 -23.45 25.90 -5.64
CA SER A 212 -23.10 24.49 -5.51
C SER A 212 -22.56 23.92 -6.82
N ALA A 213 -21.71 22.91 -6.68
CA ALA A 213 -21.29 22.08 -7.78
C ALA A 213 -21.09 20.63 -7.33
N ARG A 214 -21.31 19.68 -8.22
CA ARG A 214 -20.91 18.27 -8.11
C ARG A 214 -20.10 17.86 -9.33
N LEU A 215 -19.19 16.91 -9.17
CA LEU A 215 -18.51 16.29 -10.32
C LEU A 215 -19.31 15.06 -10.76
N ALA A 216 -20.25 15.27 -11.69
CA ALA A 216 -21.06 14.19 -12.23
C ALA A 216 -20.20 13.20 -13.03
N GLY A 217 -20.46 11.90 -12.84
CA GLY A 217 -19.73 10.82 -13.51
C GLY A 217 -18.39 10.46 -12.85
N ALA A 218 -18.15 10.89 -11.60
CA ALA A 218 -16.99 10.49 -10.82
C ALA A 218 -17.39 10.14 -9.38
N SER A 219 -16.91 9.02 -8.88
CA SER A 219 -17.03 8.62 -7.47
C SER A 219 -15.80 9.00 -6.66
N ARG A 220 -15.92 8.98 -5.33
CA ARG A 220 -14.79 9.15 -4.40
C ARG A 220 -13.64 8.19 -4.72
N GLY A 221 -13.95 6.91 -4.90
CA GLY A 221 -12.93 5.89 -5.16
C GLY A 221 -12.21 6.08 -6.49
N GLU A 222 -12.90 6.58 -7.53
CA GLU A 222 -12.26 6.89 -8.81
C GLU A 222 -11.36 8.12 -8.73
N LEU A 223 -11.78 9.19 -8.05
CA LEU A 223 -10.91 10.34 -7.83
C LEU A 223 -9.71 9.97 -6.95
N GLU A 224 -9.95 9.23 -5.87
CA GLU A 224 -8.88 8.69 -5.06
C GLU A 224 -7.99 7.75 -5.89
N ALA A 225 -8.48 7.01 -6.88
CA ALA A 225 -7.65 6.16 -7.74
C ALA A 225 -6.82 6.94 -8.77
N VAL A 226 -7.31 8.07 -9.26
CA VAL A 226 -6.52 8.97 -10.14
C VAL A 226 -5.32 9.51 -9.38
N TRP A 227 -5.53 9.88 -8.11
CA TRP A 227 -4.52 10.51 -7.26
C TRP A 227 -3.80 9.56 -6.31
N ALA A 228 -4.32 8.35 -6.12
CA ALA A 228 -3.59 7.22 -5.60
C ALA A 228 -2.58 6.92 -6.67
N GLN A 229 -1.38 7.43 -6.44
CA GLN A 229 -0.32 7.38 -7.41
C GLN A 229 -0.27 5.97 -8.03
N PRO A 230 -0.41 5.81 -9.36
CA PRO A 230 0.39 4.77 -9.97
C PRO A 230 1.81 5.19 -9.58
N SER A 231 2.50 4.40 -8.78
CA SER A 231 3.86 4.69 -8.34
C SER A 231 4.75 4.86 -9.58
N GLY A 232 4.78 6.06 -10.14
CA GLY A 232 5.97 6.61 -10.73
C GLY A 232 6.96 6.56 -9.58
N ARG A 233 7.86 5.57 -9.64
CA ARG A 233 8.90 5.30 -8.64
C ARG A 233 9.39 6.63 -8.07
N ASN A 234 8.94 6.98 -6.86
CA ASN A 234 9.73 7.87 -6.03
C ASN A 234 11.13 7.26 -6.00
N GLU A 235 12.17 8.08 -6.10
CA GLU A 235 13.51 7.57 -5.83
C GLU A 235 13.44 6.81 -4.49
N PRO A 236 13.82 5.53 -4.48
CA PRO A 236 13.70 4.73 -3.28
C PRO A 236 14.52 5.39 -2.17
N LEU A 237 13.92 5.52 -0.98
CA LEU A 237 14.63 6.02 0.20
C LEU A 237 15.84 5.13 0.52
N PHE A 238 15.69 3.83 0.24
CA PHE A 238 16.75 2.83 0.21
C PHE A 238 16.54 1.97 -1.03
N ASP A 239 17.45 2.07 -1.99
CA ASP A 239 17.47 1.26 -3.22
C ASP A 239 18.02 -0.16 -2.99
N THR A 240 18.02 -0.95 -4.04
CA THR A 240 18.48 -2.34 -4.04
C THR A 240 19.95 -2.46 -3.67
N ASP A 241 20.78 -1.48 -4.04
CA ASP A 241 22.20 -1.47 -3.69
C ASP A 241 22.36 -1.31 -2.18
N ARG A 242 21.63 -0.39 -1.53
CA ARG A 242 21.65 -0.23 -0.07
C ARG A 242 21.04 -1.42 0.66
N ILE A 243 19.98 -2.05 0.13
CA ILE A 243 19.44 -3.29 0.71
C ILE A 243 20.48 -4.41 0.64
N THR A 244 21.13 -4.58 -0.52
CA THR A 244 22.16 -5.60 -0.75
C THR A 244 23.39 -5.35 0.12
N ALA A 245 23.80 -4.08 0.29
CA ALA A 245 24.87 -3.71 1.19
C ALA A 245 24.57 -4.10 2.64
N PHE A 246 23.33 -3.92 3.10
CA PHE A 246 22.94 -4.43 4.43
C PHE A 246 22.95 -5.96 4.48
N ALA A 247 22.50 -6.65 3.44
CA ALA A 247 22.45 -8.12 3.40
C ALA A 247 23.84 -8.78 3.41
N ILE A 248 24.74 -8.35 2.51
CA ILE A 248 26.02 -9.04 2.24
C ILE A 248 27.25 -8.11 2.20
N GLY A 249 27.06 -6.79 2.27
CA GLY A 249 28.12 -5.78 2.21
C GLY A 249 28.39 -5.08 3.55
N LYS A 250 28.69 -3.78 3.49
CA LYS A 250 28.91 -2.94 4.68
C LYS A 250 27.59 -2.35 5.19
N PRO A 251 27.19 -2.59 6.46
CA PRO A 251 26.00 -1.97 7.01
C PRO A 251 26.02 -0.44 6.97
N SER A 252 27.20 0.18 7.03
CA SER A 252 27.33 1.65 6.94
C SER A 252 26.98 2.21 5.54
N GLU A 253 27.11 1.44 4.46
CA GLU A 253 26.66 1.85 3.12
C GLU A 253 25.12 1.91 3.07
N ALA A 254 24.45 1.07 3.88
CA ALA A 254 23.01 1.13 4.05
C ALA A 254 22.61 2.24 5.03
N PHE A 255 23.14 2.30 6.25
CA PHE A 255 22.58 3.14 7.33
C PHE A 255 23.46 4.33 7.74
N GLY A 256 24.68 4.45 7.23
CA GLY A 256 25.60 5.55 7.54
C GLY A 256 26.45 5.33 8.80
N GLU A 257 26.99 6.43 9.32
CA GLU A 257 28.06 6.45 10.34
C GLU A 257 27.81 5.55 11.56
N PRO A 258 26.62 5.51 12.20
CA PRO A 258 26.42 4.72 13.41
C PRO A 258 26.64 3.21 13.21
N TYR A 259 26.58 2.74 11.97
CA TYR A 259 26.72 1.33 11.62
C TYR A 259 28.14 0.92 11.21
N LYS A 260 29.11 1.85 11.15
CA LYS A 260 30.52 1.53 10.82
C LYS A 260 31.15 0.50 11.74
N VAL A 261 30.75 0.45 13.01
CA VAL A 261 31.23 -0.56 13.96
C VAL A 261 30.97 -2.00 13.45
N PHE A 262 29.89 -2.19 12.67
CA PHE A 262 29.52 -3.49 12.09
C PHE A 262 30.19 -3.79 10.74
N ASP A 263 30.99 -2.86 10.21
CA ASP A 263 31.74 -3.09 8.96
C ASP A 263 32.97 -3.98 9.21
N ALA A 264 33.54 -3.95 10.42
CA ALA A 264 34.78 -4.65 10.74
C ALA A 264 34.92 -5.15 12.19
N GLU A 265 34.34 -4.45 13.18
CA GLU A 265 34.60 -4.73 14.60
C GLU A 265 33.58 -5.68 15.23
N ARG A 266 32.32 -5.57 14.81
CA ARG A 266 31.18 -6.32 15.37
C ARG A 266 30.35 -7.00 14.29
N VAL A 267 29.61 -8.04 14.69
CA VAL A 267 28.67 -8.73 13.81
C VAL A 267 27.24 -8.29 14.12
N ILE A 268 26.47 -7.99 13.07
CA ILE A 268 25.04 -7.68 13.16
C ILE A 268 24.23 -8.74 12.43
N ALA A 269 23.00 -8.99 12.91
CA ALA A 269 22.01 -9.74 12.14
C ALA A 269 21.72 -9.02 10.81
N ARG A 270 21.92 -9.73 9.72
CA ARG A 270 21.79 -9.24 8.34
C ARG A 270 20.38 -9.48 7.80
N LEU A 271 20.08 -8.97 6.62
CA LEU A 271 19.00 -9.53 5.80
C LEU A 271 19.48 -10.77 5.04
N PRO A 272 18.59 -11.62 4.55
CA PRO A 272 18.94 -12.62 3.54
C PRO A 272 19.46 -11.94 2.26
N GLY A 273 20.54 -12.48 1.69
CA GLY A 273 21.12 -12.03 0.43
C GLY A 273 20.69 -12.89 -0.77
N PRO A 274 21.08 -12.52 -2.01
CA PRO A 274 20.77 -13.31 -3.21
C PRO A 274 21.27 -14.77 -3.09
N PRO A 275 20.49 -15.76 -3.58
CA PRO A 275 19.24 -15.63 -4.32
C PRO A 275 17.97 -15.57 -3.44
N TYR A 276 18.11 -15.35 -2.12
CA TYR A 276 17.02 -15.28 -1.15
C TYR A 276 16.66 -13.86 -0.69
N GLN A 277 17.17 -12.85 -1.36
CA GLN A 277 16.80 -11.46 -1.13
C GLN A 277 15.46 -11.20 -1.82
N PHE A 278 14.42 -10.96 -1.03
CA PHE A 278 13.06 -10.68 -1.51
C PHE A 278 12.58 -9.32 -1.01
N LEU A 279 13.52 -8.38 -0.93
CA LEU A 279 13.33 -6.98 -0.63
C LEU A 279 14.23 -6.19 -1.58
N ASP A 280 13.65 -5.36 -2.43
CA ASP A 280 14.42 -4.55 -3.38
C ASP A 280 14.60 -3.12 -2.90
N ARG A 281 13.60 -2.56 -2.21
CA ARG A 281 13.65 -1.14 -1.81
C ARG A 281 12.67 -0.77 -0.70
N ILE A 282 12.97 0.33 -0.03
CA ILE A 282 12.06 1.05 0.86
C ILE A 282 11.64 2.35 0.19
N THR A 283 10.33 2.55 0.05
CA THR A 283 9.77 3.73 -0.63
C THR A 283 9.20 4.75 0.34
N HIS A 284 8.78 4.33 1.53
CA HIS A 284 8.20 5.23 2.53
C HIS A 284 8.60 4.82 3.94
N ILE A 285 8.82 5.82 4.79
CA ILE A 285 9.06 5.70 6.23
C ILE A 285 8.21 6.77 6.92
N GLN A 286 7.41 6.37 7.90
CA GLN A 286 6.48 7.25 8.61
C GLN A 286 6.55 6.97 10.11
N ASP A 287 6.36 8.02 10.91
CA ASP A 287 6.19 7.93 12.38
C ASP A 287 7.34 7.22 13.12
N CYS A 288 8.53 7.20 12.53
CA CYS A 288 9.76 6.72 13.16
C CYS A 288 11.00 7.44 12.61
N ARG A 289 12.08 7.41 13.38
CA ARG A 289 13.36 8.05 13.07
C ARG A 289 14.48 7.02 13.08
N PRO A 290 15.56 7.21 12.29
CA PRO A 290 16.66 6.28 12.30
C PRO A 290 17.26 6.22 13.71
N PHE A 291 17.59 5.01 14.15
CA PHE A 291 18.23 4.70 15.42
C PHE A 291 17.42 5.04 16.68
N VAL A 292 16.10 5.26 16.54
CA VAL A 292 15.18 5.43 17.67
C VAL A 292 14.30 4.20 17.77
N LEU A 293 14.50 3.40 18.82
CA LEU A 293 13.78 2.14 18.99
C LEU A 293 12.46 2.37 19.72
N GLU A 294 11.40 2.63 18.95
CA GLU A 294 10.05 2.88 19.45
C GLU A 294 9.00 2.17 18.59
N ALA A 295 7.85 1.86 19.19
CA ALA A 295 6.68 1.36 18.47
C ALA A 295 5.93 2.51 17.76
N GLY A 296 5.07 2.18 16.79
CA GLY A 296 4.22 3.12 16.06
C GLY A 296 4.69 3.38 14.62
N GLY A 297 5.99 3.28 14.37
CA GLY A 297 6.60 3.46 13.06
C GLY A 297 6.02 2.56 11.97
N THR A 298 5.95 3.08 10.76
CA THR A 298 5.45 2.36 9.58
C THR A 298 6.41 2.53 8.41
N ILE A 299 6.61 1.47 7.64
CA ILE A 299 7.37 1.51 6.38
C ILE A 299 6.57 0.90 5.23
N VAL A 300 6.95 1.27 4.02
CA VAL A 300 6.50 0.61 2.79
C VAL A 300 7.73 0.09 2.04
N ALA A 301 7.73 -1.21 1.80
CA ALA A 301 8.79 -1.96 1.15
C ALA A 301 8.27 -2.59 -0.16
N GLU A 302 9.15 -2.76 -1.15
CA GLU A 302 8.79 -3.35 -2.43
C GLU A 302 9.73 -4.49 -2.83
N TYR A 303 9.16 -5.49 -3.50
CA TYR A 303 9.87 -6.59 -4.17
C TYR A 303 9.28 -6.78 -5.58
N ASP A 304 10.12 -6.65 -6.61
CA ASP A 304 9.77 -6.87 -8.00
C ASP A 304 9.89 -8.36 -8.32
N VAL A 305 8.76 -9.04 -8.51
CA VAL A 305 8.72 -10.48 -8.82
C VAL A 305 9.28 -10.73 -10.22
N PRO A 306 10.48 -11.32 -10.37
CA PRO A 306 11.05 -11.57 -11.68
C PRO A 306 10.23 -12.62 -12.43
N PRO A 307 9.91 -12.43 -13.72
CA PRO A 307 9.17 -13.42 -14.52
C PRO A 307 9.89 -14.77 -14.62
N ASP A 308 11.21 -14.78 -14.51
CA ASP A 308 12.09 -15.94 -14.63
C ASP A 308 12.71 -16.38 -13.30
N ALA A 309 12.13 -15.96 -12.17
CA ALA A 309 12.68 -16.26 -10.86
C ALA A 309 12.83 -17.77 -10.61
N TRP A 310 14.02 -18.16 -10.11
CA TRP A 310 14.43 -19.56 -9.93
C TRP A 310 13.40 -20.41 -9.15
N TYR A 311 12.73 -19.80 -8.15
CA TYR A 311 11.82 -20.51 -7.27
C TYR A 311 10.54 -20.99 -7.95
N PHE A 312 10.11 -20.41 -9.08
CA PHE A 312 8.98 -20.95 -9.84
C PHE A 312 9.34 -22.30 -10.48
N GLY A 313 10.50 -22.35 -11.14
CA GLY A 313 11.05 -23.56 -11.71
C GLY A 313 11.34 -24.62 -10.65
N ALA A 314 12.04 -24.24 -9.58
CA ALA A 314 12.36 -25.14 -8.47
C ALA A 314 11.12 -25.68 -7.74
N ASN A 315 10.08 -24.87 -7.55
CA ASN A 315 8.82 -25.31 -6.95
C ASN A 315 7.99 -26.22 -7.87
N ARG A 316 8.24 -26.19 -9.19
CA ARG A 316 7.45 -26.91 -10.20
C ARG A 316 5.96 -26.53 -10.18
N GLN A 317 5.67 -25.29 -9.79
CA GLN A 317 4.33 -24.72 -9.75
C GLN A 317 4.33 -23.34 -10.40
N LYS A 318 3.17 -22.93 -10.93
CA LYS A 318 3.00 -21.57 -11.47
C LYS A 318 3.05 -20.50 -10.37
N SER A 319 2.69 -20.89 -9.15
CA SER A 319 2.55 -19.99 -8.01
C SER A 319 3.84 -19.93 -7.19
N MET A 320 4.09 -18.75 -6.64
CA MET A 320 5.19 -18.51 -5.72
C MET A 320 5.08 -19.47 -4.52
N PRO A 321 6.16 -20.18 -4.15
CA PRO A 321 6.14 -21.05 -2.97
C PRO A 321 5.95 -20.23 -1.70
N TYR A 322 5.34 -20.85 -0.69
CA TYR A 322 4.96 -20.16 0.53
C TYR A 322 6.17 -19.62 1.28
N ALA A 323 7.29 -20.36 1.29
CA ALA A 323 8.52 -19.86 1.90
C ALA A 323 8.94 -18.50 1.32
N VAL A 324 8.89 -18.32 0.00
CA VAL A 324 9.30 -17.08 -0.67
C VAL A 324 8.29 -15.95 -0.39
N LEU A 325 7.00 -16.25 -0.46
CA LEU A 325 5.96 -15.26 -0.13
C LEU A 325 6.09 -14.76 1.31
N LEU A 326 6.34 -15.68 2.25
CA LEU A 326 6.52 -15.34 3.65
C LEU A 326 7.78 -14.49 3.85
N GLU A 327 8.89 -14.81 3.20
CA GLU A 327 10.11 -14.00 3.27
C GLU A 327 9.94 -12.60 2.69
N ALA A 328 9.26 -12.47 1.55
CA ALA A 328 8.93 -11.15 0.98
C ALA A 328 8.07 -10.30 1.94
N ALA A 329 7.33 -10.93 2.86
CA ALA A 329 6.60 -10.24 3.92
C ALA A 329 7.47 -9.96 5.16
N LEU A 330 8.41 -10.86 5.51
CA LEU A 330 9.18 -10.82 6.76
C LEU A 330 10.48 -10.03 6.69
N GLN A 331 11.20 -10.02 5.56
CA GLN A 331 12.47 -9.28 5.42
C GLN A 331 12.33 -7.78 5.70
N PRO A 332 11.25 -7.09 5.27
CA PRO A 332 10.98 -5.72 5.67
C PRO A 332 10.95 -5.48 7.20
N CYS A 333 10.53 -6.45 8.01
CA CYS A 333 10.58 -6.35 9.48
C CYS A 333 12.03 -6.31 9.99
N GLY A 334 12.93 -7.13 9.42
CA GLY A 334 14.35 -7.11 9.74
C GLY A 334 15.02 -5.81 9.33
N TRP A 335 14.63 -5.26 8.18
CA TRP A 335 15.09 -3.95 7.75
C TRP A 335 14.64 -2.84 8.71
N LEU A 336 13.36 -2.84 9.12
CA LEU A 336 12.84 -1.86 10.06
C LEU A 336 13.55 -1.95 11.42
N ALA A 337 13.79 -3.17 11.91
CA ALA A 337 14.54 -3.38 13.15
C ALA A 337 15.95 -2.76 13.09
N ALA A 338 16.64 -2.88 11.95
CA ALA A 338 17.93 -2.25 11.72
C ALA A 338 17.79 -0.72 11.61
N TYR A 339 16.82 -0.21 10.86
CA TYR A 339 16.57 1.22 10.75
C TYR A 339 16.34 1.89 12.12
N LEU A 340 15.62 1.23 13.04
CA LEU A 340 15.38 1.71 14.40
C LEU A 340 16.59 1.54 15.35
N GLY A 341 17.70 0.97 14.86
CA GLY A 341 18.95 0.82 15.62
C GLY A 341 18.90 -0.26 16.69
N SER A 342 18.15 -1.35 16.48
CA SER A 342 17.96 -2.39 17.50
C SER A 342 19.26 -3.04 17.96
N ALA A 343 20.18 -3.32 17.02
CA ALA A 343 21.49 -3.88 17.32
C ALA A 343 22.41 -2.90 18.08
N LEU A 344 22.18 -1.59 17.95
CA LEU A 344 22.92 -0.55 18.67
C LEU A 344 22.55 -0.45 20.16
N ARG A 345 21.53 -1.21 20.62
CA ARG A 345 21.08 -1.22 22.01
C ARG A 345 21.88 -2.16 22.91
N SER A 346 22.89 -2.84 22.37
CA SER A 346 23.71 -3.82 23.06
C SER A 346 25.15 -3.72 22.59
N ASP A 347 26.09 -3.83 23.53
CA ASP A 347 27.53 -3.97 23.23
C ASP A 347 27.90 -5.41 22.83
N THR A 348 27.00 -6.38 23.09
CA THR A 348 27.13 -7.77 22.62
C THR A 348 26.43 -7.94 21.28
N ASP A 349 27.03 -8.70 20.37
CA ASP A 349 26.45 -9.05 19.07
C ASP A 349 25.18 -9.87 19.24
N LEU A 350 24.12 -9.46 18.53
CA LEU A 350 22.79 -10.05 18.63
C LEU A 350 22.36 -10.67 17.31
N SER A 351 21.83 -11.87 17.40
CA SER A 351 21.13 -12.58 16.32
C SER A 351 19.65 -12.19 16.31
N PHE A 352 19.09 -12.00 15.12
CA PHE A 352 17.67 -11.71 14.91
C PHE A 352 16.93 -12.98 14.50
N ARG A 353 15.84 -13.31 15.17
CA ARG A 353 15.05 -14.52 14.91
C ARG A 353 13.57 -14.21 14.90
N ASN A 354 12.87 -14.73 13.90
CA ASN A 354 11.42 -14.80 13.96
C ASN A 354 11.01 -15.78 15.07
N LEU A 355 9.97 -15.45 15.81
CA LEU A 355 9.49 -16.28 16.93
C LEU A 355 8.10 -16.87 16.65
N GLY A 356 7.42 -16.36 15.64
CA GLY A 356 6.12 -16.82 15.21
C GLY A 356 5.30 -15.74 14.51
N GLY A 357 4.10 -16.12 14.12
CA GLY A 357 3.14 -15.22 13.51
C GLY A 357 1.90 -15.97 13.06
N LYS A 358 0.96 -15.20 12.53
CA LYS A 358 -0.23 -15.71 11.87
C LYS A 358 -0.53 -14.88 10.65
N ALA A 359 -1.06 -15.51 9.61
CA ALA A 359 -1.35 -14.81 8.38
C ALA A 359 -2.47 -15.49 7.58
N VAL A 360 -2.98 -14.74 6.61
CA VAL A 360 -3.89 -15.19 5.57
C VAL A 360 -3.28 -14.78 4.23
N GLN A 361 -3.12 -15.76 3.33
CA GLN A 361 -2.86 -15.47 1.92
C GLN A 361 -4.20 -15.19 1.24
N HIS A 362 -4.35 -14.05 0.59
CA HIS A 362 -5.59 -13.63 -0.07
C HIS A 362 -5.56 -13.86 -1.59
N ARG A 363 -4.37 -13.96 -2.20
CA ARG A 363 -4.18 -14.21 -3.63
C ARG A 363 -2.91 -14.99 -3.91
N GLU A 364 -2.91 -15.73 -5.01
CA GLU A 364 -1.69 -16.34 -5.55
C GLU A 364 -0.80 -15.28 -6.22
N VAL A 365 0.52 -15.53 -6.22
CA VAL A 365 1.52 -14.69 -6.91
C VAL A 365 2.16 -15.53 -8.00
N TYR A 366 2.26 -14.98 -9.22
CA TYR A 366 2.76 -15.66 -10.42
C TYR A 366 3.97 -14.93 -11.02
N ALA A 367 4.69 -15.61 -11.92
CA ALA A 367 5.68 -14.99 -12.80
C ALA A 367 4.98 -13.92 -13.67
N GLY A 368 5.19 -12.63 -13.36
CA GLY A 368 4.47 -11.51 -13.99
C GLY A 368 3.40 -10.84 -13.12
N SER A 369 3.34 -11.15 -11.82
CA SER A 369 2.56 -10.38 -10.86
C SER A 369 3.06 -8.94 -10.67
N GLY A 370 4.28 -8.62 -11.15
CA GLY A 370 4.88 -7.29 -11.02
C GLY A 370 5.43 -7.07 -9.61
N THR A 371 5.28 -5.85 -9.10
CA THR A 371 5.76 -5.47 -7.77
C THR A 371 4.79 -5.90 -6.67
N LEU A 372 5.32 -6.54 -5.63
CA LEU A 372 4.66 -6.71 -4.34
C LEU A 372 5.05 -5.54 -3.45
N THR A 373 4.06 -4.88 -2.85
CA THR A 373 4.23 -3.75 -1.93
C THR A 373 3.79 -4.19 -0.53
N THR A 374 4.73 -4.22 0.41
CA THR A 374 4.53 -4.66 1.80
C THR A 374 4.59 -3.45 2.72
N LYS A 375 3.47 -3.16 3.39
CA LYS A 375 3.41 -2.22 4.51
C LYS A 375 3.67 -2.96 5.80
N ILE A 376 4.64 -2.47 6.58
CA ILE A 376 4.96 -2.98 7.92
C ILE A 376 4.72 -1.89 8.94
N LYS A 377 4.05 -2.22 10.04
CA LYS A 377 3.94 -1.36 11.21
C LYS A 377 4.52 -2.05 12.41
N ILE A 378 5.48 -1.42 13.11
CA ILE A 378 5.93 -1.91 14.41
C ILE A 378 4.89 -1.54 15.47
N THR A 379 4.26 -2.55 16.09
CA THR A 379 3.13 -2.35 17.00
C THR A 379 3.54 -2.34 18.47
N LYS A 380 4.62 -3.05 18.79
CA LYS A 380 5.15 -3.14 20.15
C LYS A 380 6.65 -3.37 20.13
N VAL A 381 7.33 -2.75 21.09
CA VAL A 381 8.72 -3.04 21.45
C VAL A 381 8.75 -3.39 22.94
N SER A 382 9.45 -4.45 23.31
CA SER A 382 9.72 -4.82 24.70
C SER A 382 11.22 -5.07 24.86
N GLN A 383 11.82 -4.53 25.91
CA GLN A 383 13.25 -4.67 26.19
C GLN A 383 13.47 -5.17 27.61
N SER A 384 14.32 -6.18 27.75
CA SER A 384 14.86 -6.69 29.01
C SER A 384 16.37 -6.92 28.87
N VAL A 385 17.05 -7.28 29.97
CA VAL A 385 18.50 -7.58 29.93
C VAL A 385 18.77 -8.66 28.87
N GLY A 386 19.54 -8.31 27.84
CA GLY A 386 19.96 -9.21 26.76
C GLY A 386 18.88 -9.64 25.75
N MET A 387 17.66 -9.09 25.81
CA MET A 387 16.57 -9.47 24.90
C MET A 387 15.72 -8.26 24.48
N ILE A 388 15.47 -8.17 23.17
CA ILE A 388 14.56 -7.19 22.58
C ILE A 388 13.52 -7.96 21.76
N ILE A 389 12.24 -7.75 22.03
CA ILE A 389 11.12 -8.31 21.27
C ILE A 389 10.39 -7.21 20.53
N GLN A 390 10.09 -7.45 19.26
CA GLN A 390 9.41 -6.51 18.38
C GLN A 390 8.24 -7.19 17.68
N ASN A 391 7.06 -6.58 17.75
CA ASN A 391 5.85 -7.06 17.11
C ASN A 391 5.52 -6.19 15.89
N TYR A 392 5.01 -6.81 14.85
CA TYR A 392 4.74 -6.19 13.57
C TYR A 392 3.39 -6.61 13.00
N ASP A 393 2.66 -5.65 12.45
CA ASP A 393 1.57 -5.91 11.49
C ASP A 393 2.14 -5.88 10.07
N MET A 394 1.68 -6.80 9.22
CA MET A 394 2.12 -6.94 7.83
C MET A 394 0.92 -6.91 6.89
N GLU A 395 0.98 -6.08 5.87
CA GLU A 395 -0.01 -6.05 4.79
C GLU A 395 0.70 -5.92 3.43
N MET A 396 0.60 -6.97 2.62
CA MET A 396 1.19 -7.04 1.29
C MET A 396 0.12 -6.96 0.22
N THR A 397 0.33 -6.07 -0.74
CA THR A 397 -0.53 -5.85 -1.90
C THR A 397 0.26 -6.07 -3.19
N GLY A 398 -0.43 -6.47 -4.26
CA GLY A 398 0.10 -6.48 -5.62
C GLY A 398 -0.83 -5.72 -6.54
N LYS A 399 -0.56 -5.75 -7.86
CA LYS A 399 -1.35 -5.03 -8.88
C LYS A 399 -2.86 -5.27 -8.79
N ASP A 400 -3.28 -6.47 -8.37
CA ASP A 400 -4.68 -6.88 -8.33
C ASP A 400 -5.31 -6.75 -6.93
N GLY A 401 -4.60 -6.22 -5.93
CA GLY A 401 -5.10 -5.99 -4.56
C GLY A 401 -4.36 -6.77 -3.47
N LEU A 402 -5.04 -7.06 -2.35
CA LEU A 402 -4.45 -7.71 -1.17
C LEU A 402 -3.93 -9.12 -1.49
N VAL A 403 -2.67 -9.40 -1.16
CA VAL A 403 -1.99 -10.68 -1.40
C VAL A 403 -1.77 -11.46 -0.09
N PHE A 404 -1.26 -10.80 0.95
CA PHE A 404 -0.91 -11.45 2.22
C PHE A 404 -1.11 -10.48 3.38
N LYS A 405 -1.70 -10.95 4.48
CA LYS A 405 -1.92 -10.11 5.67
C LYS A 405 -1.74 -10.93 6.93
N GLY A 406 -1.12 -10.34 7.95
CA GLY A 406 -0.88 -11.04 9.20
C GLY A 406 -0.14 -10.19 10.22
N ASP A 407 0.24 -10.82 11.32
CA ASP A 407 1.13 -10.27 12.32
C ASP A 407 2.23 -11.26 12.67
N THR A 408 3.34 -10.72 13.14
CA THR A 408 4.53 -11.51 13.48
C THR A 408 5.33 -10.82 14.58
N TYR A 409 6.26 -11.54 15.17
CA TYR A 409 7.17 -10.99 16.16
C TYR A 409 8.55 -11.64 16.08
N PHE A 410 9.55 -10.81 16.35
CA PHE A 410 10.96 -11.18 16.29
C PHE A 410 11.64 -10.86 17.61
N GLY A 411 12.71 -11.61 17.88
CA GLY A 411 13.58 -11.37 19.02
C GLY A 411 15.04 -11.17 18.61
N PHE A 412 15.73 -10.33 19.36
CA PHE A 412 17.20 -10.24 19.37
C PHE A 412 17.76 -11.04 20.54
N PHE A 413 18.73 -11.91 20.25
CA PHE A 413 19.32 -12.85 21.20
C PHE A 413 20.84 -12.84 21.11
N SER A 414 21.53 -12.93 22.25
CA SER A 414 22.96 -13.25 22.24
C SER A 414 23.20 -14.70 21.81
N LYS A 415 24.44 -15.04 21.44
CA LYS A 415 24.82 -16.41 21.09
C LYS A 415 24.60 -17.39 22.26
N GLU A 416 24.83 -16.94 23.48
CA GLU A 416 24.61 -17.72 24.70
C GLU A 416 23.12 -18.06 24.87
N ALA A 417 22.23 -17.07 24.69
CA ALA A 417 20.79 -17.28 24.75
C ALA A 417 20.29 -18.25 23.67
N LEU A 418 20.90 -18.23 22.47
CA LEU A 418 20.60 -19.19 21.40
C LEU A 418 21.19 -20.58 21.63
N SER A 419 22.17 -20.74 22.52
CA SER A 419 22.76 -22.04 22.83
C SER A 419 21.89 -22.87 23.79
N ASP A 420 21.05 -22.23 24.62
CA ASP A 420 20.16 -22.89 25.59
C ASP A 420 18.69 -22.92 25.13
N GLN A 421 18.44 -23.39 23.90
CA GLN A 421 17.09 -23.50 23.35
C GLN A 421 16.32 -24.68 23.97
N LYS A 422 15.22 -24.39 24.65
CA LYS A 422 14.34 -25.42 25.25
C LYS A 422 13.34 -26.03 24.27
N GLY A 423 13.21 -25.48 23.06
CA GLY A 423 12.21 -25.91 22.10
C GLY A 423 10.78 -25.46 22.44
N VAL A 424 9.81 -26.00 21.72
CA VAL A 424 8.38 -25.74 21.95
C VAL A 424 7.94 -26.51 23.21
N LEU A 425 7.47 -25.77 24.23
CA LEU A 425 7.04 -26.33 25.51
C LEU A 425 5.52 -26.49 25.58
N GLY A 426 5.05 -27.41 26.45
CA GLY A 426 3.62 -27.58 26.75
C GLY A 426 2.81 -28.20 25.61
N VAL A 427 3.46 -28.89 24.68
CA VAL A 427 2.83 -29.58 23.56
C VAL A 427 3.20 -31.06 23.57
N THR A 428 2.24 -31.90 23.17
CA THR A 428 2.45 -33.35 23.00
C THR A 428 2.16 -33.69 21.55
N PRO A 429 3.19 -33.92 20.71
CA PRO A 429 3.01 -34.38 19.33
C PRO A 429 2.24 -35.71 19.28
N TYR A 430 1.51 -35.94 18.19
CA TYR A 430 0.86 -37.23 17.95
C TYR A 430 1.91 -38.33 17.83
N ALA A 431 1.78 -39.37 18.64
CA ALA A 431 2.60 -40.57 18.55
C ALA A 431 1.90 -41.61 17.67
N PRO A 432 2.42 -41.94 16.47
CA PRO A 432 1.85 -43.01 15.67
C PRO A 432 2.00 -44.36 16.40
N PRO A 433 1.04 -45.29 16.24
CA PRO A 433 1.11 -46.60 16.88
C PRO A 433 2.32 -47.41 16.39
N ALA A 434 2.76 -48.37 17.21
CA ALA A 434 3.78 -49.33 16.79
C ALA A 434 3.30 -50.06 15.52
N GLY A 435 4.14 -50.09 14.48
CA GLY A 435 3.79 -50.68 13.19
C GLY A 435 3.00 -49.76 12.25
N ALA A 436 2.95 -48.45 12.51
CA ALA A 436 2.38 -47.49 11.57
C ALA A 436 2.96 -47.68 10.15
N PRO A 437 2.14 -47.54 9.09
CA PRO A 437 2.57 -47.82 7.72
C PRO A 437 3.80 -47.02 7.31
N ALA A 438 4.77 -47.72 6.72
CA ALA A 438 5.96 -47.09 6.17
C ALA A 438 5.58 -46.14 5.02
N GLY A 439 6.25 -44.99 4.96
CA GLY A 439 6.16 -44.08 3.82
C GLY A 439 6.91 -44.60 2.59
N PRO A 440 6.96 -43.82 1.50
CA PRO A 440 7.66 -44.20 0.27
C PRO A 440 9.20 -44.27 0.43
N GLY A 441 9.75 -43.84 1.57
CA GLY A 441 11.19 -43.77 1.80
C GLY A 441 11.81 -42.55 1.12
N VAL A 442 13.02 -42.73 0.57
CA VAL A 442 13.77 -41.66 -0.10
C VAL A 442 12.99 -41.12 -1.30
N LEU A 443 12.78 -39.80 -1.31
CA LEU A 443 12.09 -39.10 -2.37
C LEU A 443 12.99 -39.00 -3.60
N LYS A 444 12.43 -39.36 -4.75
CA LYS A 444 13.05 -39.22 -6.07
C LYS A 444 12.35 -38.09 -6.82
N ASP A 445 13.00 -37.58 -7.85
CA ASP A 445 12.37 -36.62 -8.75
C ASP A 445 11.23 -37.30 -9.50
N ASP A 446 10.01 -36.85 -9.27
CA ASP A 446 8.84 -37.32 -10.01
C ASP A 446 8.93 -36.87 -11.48
N PRO A 447 8.35 -37.63 -12.44
CA PRO A 447 8.14 -37.16 -13.81
C PRO A 447 7.49 -35.78 -13.86
N GLU A 448 7.70 -35.03 -14.94
CA GLU A 448 7.12 -33.68 -15.14
C GLU A 448 5.58 -33.69 -15.16
N THR A 449 4.98 -33.62 -13.97
CA THR A 449 3.54 -33.48 -13.73
C THR A 449 3.30 -32.29 -12.81
N GLY A 450 2.10 -31.69 -12.86
CA GLY A 450 1.73 -30.57 -12.00
C GLY A 450 1.56 -30.94 -10.51
N LEU A 451 1.53 -32.23 -10.18
CA LEU A 451 1.46 -32.76 -8.80
C LEU A 451 2.79 -33.35 -8.31
N ALA A 452 3.90 -32.90 -8.87
CA ALA A 452 5.22 -33.26 -8.40
C ALA A 452 5.66 -32.41 -7.18
N LEU A 453 6.51 -33.00 -6.34
CA LEU A 453 7.19 -32.24 -5.28
C LEU A 453 8.29 -31.34 -5.87
N PRO A 454 8.68 -30.25 -5.19
CA PRO A 454 9.73 -29.33 -5.65
C PRO A 454 11.06 -30.05 -6.00
N PHE A 455 11.85 -29.49 -6.91
CA PHE A 455 13.23 -29.92 -7.17
C PHE A 455 14.14 -29.69 -5.96
N LYS A 456 15.34 -30.31 -5.98
CA LYS A 456 16.28 -30.31 -4.86
C LYS A 456 16.56 -28.90 -4.29
N ASP A 457 16.62 -27.87 -5.14
CA ASP A 457 16.89 -26.49 -4.73
C ASP A 457 15.85 -25.92 -3.74
N LEU A 458 14.62 -26.42 -3.74
CA LEU A 458 13.53 -26.03 -2.82
C LEU A 458 12.94 -27.22 -2.03
N ARG A 459 13.49 -28.43 -2.20
CA ARG A 459 12.99 -29.62 -1.52
C ARG A 459 13.53 -29.66 -0.08
N MET A 460 12.59 -29.62 0.87
CA MET A 460 12.90 -29.55 2.30
C MET A 460 12.70 -30.88 3.02
N LEU A 461 12.56 -31.98 2.24
CA LEU A 461 12.45 -33.36 2.70
C LEU A 461 13.26 -34.28 1.78
N ASP A 462 14.11 -35.12 2.35
CA ASP A 462 14.84 -36.16 1.58
C ASP A 462 14.04 -37.46 1.53
N ALA A 463 13.22 -37.74 2.55
CA ALA A 463 12.42 -38.95 2.65
C ALA A 463 11.08 -38.68 3.34
N ILE A 464 10.07 -39.48 2.99
CA ILE A 464 8.84 -39.66 3.80
C ILE A 464 8.91 -41.06 4.40
N THR A 465 9.14 -41.11 5.71
CA THR A 465 9.42 -42.33 6.48
C THR A 465 8.14 -43.00 6.99
N VAL A 466 7.09 -42.22 7.25
CA VAL A 466 5.76 -42.73 7.66
C VAL A 466 4.70 -42.03 6.82
N TYR A 467 3.74 -42.80 6.31
CA TYR A 467 2.52 -42.30 5.71
C TYR A 467 1.35 -43.18 6.12
N ASP A 468 0.58 -42.75 7.10
CA ASP A 468 -0.64 -43.42 7.52
C ASP A 468 -1.86 -42.61 7.04
N PRO A 469 -2.59 -43.01 5.98
CA PRO A 469 -3.75 -42.27 5.50
C PRO A 469 -4.93 -42.27 6.48
N LYS A 470 -4.88 -43.11 7.52
CA LYS A 470 -5.88 -43.19 8.59
C LYS A 470 -5.30 -42.81 9.96
N GLY A 471 -4.09 -42.26 9.96
CA GLY A 471 -3.39 -41.84 11.17
C GLY A 471 -3.85 -40.47 11.67
N GLY A 472 -3.30 -40.07 12.80
CA GLY A 472 -3.60 -38.80 13.46
C GLY A 472 -4.89 -38.83 14.28
N PRO A 473 -5.15 -37.79 15.11
CA PRO A 473 -6.27 -37.80 16.05
C PRO A 473 -7.66 -37.88 15.38
N GLN A 474 -7.80 -37.36 14.16
CA GLN A 474 -9.05 -37.37 13.39
C GLN A 474 -9.16 -38.59 12.45
N GLY A 475 -8.12 -39.43 12.39
CA GLY A 475 -8.07 -40.55 11.45
C GLY A 475 -8.03 -40.13 9.98
N LEU A 476 -7.55 -38.92 9.67
CA LEU A 476 -7.55 -38.33 8.33
C LEU A 476 -6.17 -38.35 7.65
N GLY A 477 -5.12 -38.71 8.39
CA GLY A 477 -3.76 -38.78 7.85
C GLY A 477 -2.69 -38.39 8.87
N PHE A 478 -1.58 -39.12 8.87
CA PHE A 478 -0.33 -38.73 9.54
C PHE A 478 0.86 -38.98 8.61
N LEU A 479 1.80 -38.04 8.59
CA LEU A 479 3.02 -38.12 7.81
C LEU A 479 4.23 -37.75 8.65
N ARG A 480 5.35 -38.47 8.44
CA ARG A 480 6.67 -38.10 8.96
C ARG A 480 7.68 -38.05 7.82
N GLY A 481 8.24 -36.87 7.59
CA GLY A 481 9.35 -36.66 6.67
C GLY A 481 10.66 -36.39 7.41
N THR A 482 11.78 -36.62 6.73
CA THR A 482 13.12 -36.35 7.26
C THR A 482 13.99 -35.65 6.22
N LYS A 483 14.90 -34.80 6.67
CA LYS A 483 15.95 -34.19 5.86
C LYS A 483 17.27 -34.23 6.62
N ALA A 484 18.32 -34.75 5.98
CA ALA A 484 19.67 -34.62 6.49
C ALA A 484 20.12 -33.17 6.33
N VAL A 485 20.72 -32.60 7.37
CA VAL A 485 21.27 -31.25 7.30
C VAL A 485 22.58 -31.31 6.52
N ASP A 486 22.61 -30.65 5.37
CA ASP A 486 23.82 -30.48 4.56
C ASP A 486 24.33 -29.04 4.71
N PRO A 487 25.46 -28.82 5.41
CA PRO A 487 26.04 -27.48 5.61
C PRO A 487 26.37 -26.74 4.31
N THR A 488 26.44 -27.44 3.18
CA THR A 488 26.78 -26.87 1.88
C THR A 488 25.57 -26.32 1.12
N GLU A 489 24.35 -26.53 1.62
CA GLU A 489 23.13 -26.01 0.99
C GLU A 489 23.17 -24.49 0.85
N TRP A 490 22.70 -24.03 -0.32
CA TRP A 490 22.82 -22.64 -0.76
C TRP A 490 22.24 -21.65 0.27
N PHE A 491 21.16 -22.04 0.95
CA PHE A 491 20.47 -21.17 1.87
C PHE A 491 21.29 -20.85 3.12
N PHE A 492 22.25 -21.69 3.55
CA PHE A 492 23.12 -21.34 4.68
C PHE A 492 24.09 -20.21 4.34
N LYS A 493 24.43 -20.04 3.06
CA LYS A 493 25.24 -18.90 2.59
C LYS A 493 24.39 -17.66 2.38
N ALA A 494 23.18 -17.83 1.85
CA ALA A 494 22.28 -16.73 1.53
C ALA A 494 21.57 -16.15 2.79
N HIS A 495 21.24 -17.00 3.76
CA HIS A 495 20.46 -16.61 4.93
C HIS A 495 21.38 -16.30 6.12
N PHE A 496 21.64 -15.00 6.28
CA PHE A 496 22.55 -14.40 7.28
C PHE A 496 23.98 -14.95 7.18
N TYR A 497 24.77 -14.46 6.22
CA TYR A 497 26.09 -15.03 5.91
C TYR A 497 27.10 -15.05 7.09
N GLN A 498 26.91 -14.19 8.10
CA GLN A 498 27.75 -14.14 9.33
C GLN A 498 27.12 -14.90 10.53
N ASP A 499 25.90 -15.42 10.37
CA ASP A 499 25.11 -16.16 11.36
C ASP A 499 24.28 -17.26 10.66
N PRO A 500 24.94 -18.23 10.00
CA PRO A 500 24.30 -19.16 9.08
C PRO A 500 23.27 -20.03 9.79
N VAL A 501 22.04 -20.00 9.30
CA VAL A 501 20.89 -20.73 9.83
C VAL A 501 19.91 -21.01 8.71
N CYS A 502 19.20 -22.15 8.74
CA CYS A 502 18.13 -22.40 7.78
C CYS A 502 17.04 -21.34 7.93
N PRO A 503 16.56 -20.72 6.84
CA PRO A 503 15.36 -19.90 6.88
C PRO A 503 14.20 -20.63 7.54
N GLY A 504 13.53 -19.97 8.50
CA GLY A 504 12.35 -20.54 9.15
C GLY A 504 11.23 -20.83 8.15
N SER A 505 11.10 -19.98 7.14
CA SER A 505 10.18 -20.10 6.00
C SER A 505 10.38 -21.39 5.20
N LEU A 506 11.63 -21.78 4.89
CA LEU A 506 11.94 -23.07 4.27
C LEU A 506 11.60 -24.25 5.18
N GLY A 507 11.83 -24.11 6.49
CA GLY A 507 11.35 -25.09 7.45
C GLY A 507 9.82 -25.23 7.42
N LEU A 508 9.07 -24.14 7.24
CA LEU A 508 7.61 -24.22 7.09
C LEU A 508 7.17 -24.84 5.76
N GLU A 509 7.91 -24.62 4.67
CA GLU A 509 7.63 -25.26 3.37
C GLU A 509 7.68 -26.79 3.46
N SER A 510 8.50 -27.35 4.35
CA SER A 510 8.54 -28.80 4.57
C SER A 510 7.18 -29.39 5.00
N PHE A 511 6.38 -28.65 5.78
CA PHE A 511 5.02 -29.06 6.14
C PHE A 511 4.09 -29.09 4.93
N GLN A 512 4.18 -28.09 4.05
CA GLN A 512 3.42 -28.09 2.80
C GLN A 512 3.82 -29.26 1.90
N GLN A 513 5.10 -29.62 1.85
CA GLN A 513 5.56 -30.77 1.06
C GLN A 513 4.97 -32.10 1.56
N LEU A 514 4.79 -32.27 2.89
CA LEU A 514 4.05 -33.42 3.43
C LEU A 514 2.57 -33.40 2.99
N LEU A 515 1.88 -32.25 3.07
CA LEU A 515 0.49 -32.18 2.62
C LEU A 515 0.33 -32.32 1.11
N LYS A 516 1.27 -31.82 0.30
CA LYS A 516 1.33 -32.07 -1.15
C LYS A 516 1.37 -33.57 -1.43
N TYR A 517 2.20 -34.32 -0.70
CA TYR A 517 2.21 -35.78 -0.80
C TYR A 517 0.87 -36.40 -0.41
N ALA A 518 0.30 -36.02 0.75
CA ALA A 518 -0.99 -36.54 1.21
C ALA A 518 -2.13 -36.26 0.20
N ALA A 519 -2.20 -35.04 -0.31
CA ALA A 519 -3.19 -34.61 -1.30
C ALA A 519 -3.03 -35.38 -2.63
N ARG A 520 -1.78 -35.61 -3.07
CA ARG A 520 -1.50 -36.44 -4.26
C ARG A 520 -1.98 -37.87 -4.08
N GLN A 521 -1.74 -38.49 -2.92
CA GLN A 521 -2.21 -39.84 -2.66
C GLN A 521 -3.74 -39.91 -2.64
N ARG A 522 -4.40 -38.86 -2.14
CA ARG A 522 -5.87 -38.81 -2.01
C ARG A 522 -6.58 -38.55 -3.34
N TRP A 523 -6.06 -37.62 -4.16
CA TRP A 523 -6.76 -37.13 -5.36
C TRP A 523 -5.98 -37.27 -6.67
N GLY A 524 -4.67 -37.54 -6.63
CA GLY A 524 -3.79 -37.46 -7.79
C GLY A 524 -4.20 -38.35 -8.96
N ALA A 525 -4.71 -39.57 -8.71
CA ALA A 525 -5.17 -40.47 -9.76
C ALA A 525 -6.43 -39.97 -10.50
N ALA A 526 -7.28 -39.20 -9.81
CA ALA A 526 -8.50 -38.61 -10.37
C ALA A 526 -8.27 -37.18 -10.89
N ALA A 527 -7.17 -36.56 -10.50
CA ALA A 527 -6.77 -35.23 -10.92
C ALA A 527 -6.09 -35.35 -12.29
N GLY A 528 -6.83 -35.04 -13.35
CA GLY A 528 -6.36 -35.16 -14.74
C GLY A 528 -5.04 -34.41 -15.02
N PRO A 529 -4.50 -34.48 -16.25
CA PRO A 529 -3.14 -34.04 -16.56
C PRO A 529 -2.86 -32.55 -16.33
N ALA A 530 -3.90 -31.71 -16.25
CA ALA A 530 -3.77 -30.27 -15.97
C ALA A 530 -3.70 -29.93 -14.47
N ALA A 531 -3.84 -30.93 -13.59
CA ALA A 531 -3.91 -30.72 -12.16
C ALA A 531 -2.60 -30.18 -11.59
N ARG A 532 -2.72 -29.29 -10.61
CA ARG A 532 -1.57 -28.70 -9.92
C ARG A 532 -1.82 -28.53 -8.43
N PHE A 533 -0.75 -28.29 -7.67
CA PHE A 533 -0.91 -27.80 -6.30
C PHE A 533 -1.20 -26.29 -6.32
N THR A 534 -2.05 -25.86 -5.40
CA THR A 534 -2.12 -24.45 -4.97
C THR A 534 -1.02 -24.19 -3.92
N PRO A 535 -0.62 -22.93 -3.67
CA PRO A 535 0.20 -22.56 -2.53
C PRO A 535 -0.60 -22.71 -1.22
N MET A 536 -0.21 -22.00 -0.15
CA MET A 536 -1.04 -21.91 1.05
C MET A 536 -2.47 -21.51 0.67
N GLY A 537 -3.46 -22.19 1.25
CA GLY A 537 -4.87 -22.02 0.91
C GLY A 537 -5.33 -20.57 1.01
N VAL A 538 -5.80 -20.05 -0.12
CA VAL A 538 -6.27 -18.67 -0.24
C VAL A 538 -7.50 -18.47 0.66
N GLY A 539 -7.46 -17.42 1.48
CA GLY A 539 -8.52 -17.07 2.44
C GLY A 539 -8.48 -17.91 3.73
N ILE A 540 -7.50 -18.80 3.90
CA ILE A 540 -7.41 -19.68 5.07
C ILE A 540 -6.33 -19.17 6.04
N PRO A 541 -6.68 -18.90 7.31
CA PRO A 541 -5.72 -18.49 8.32
C PRO A 541 -4.82 -19.65 8.73
N HIS A 542 -3.55 -19.35 8.96
CA HIS A 542 -2.56 -20.27 9.51
C HIS A 542 -1.66 -19.54 10.51
N GLU A 543 -1.04 -20.29 11.41
CA GLU A 543 -0.11 -19.78 12.41
C GLU A 543 1.15 -20.64 12.52
N TRP A 544 2.25 -20.01 12.91
CA TRP A 544 3.51 -20.69 13.16
C TRP A 544 4.21 -20.16 14.40
N VAL A 545 5.04 -21.01 14.99
CA VAL A 545 5.86 -20.70 16.16
C VAL A 545 7.26 -21.28 15.96
N TYR A 546 8.27 -20.49 16.33
CA TYR A 546 9.67 -20.90 16.35
C TYR A 546 10.24 -20.79 17.77
N ARG A 547 10.83 -21.88 18.28
CA ARG A 547 11.48 -21.97 19.60
C ARG A 547 12.85 -22.67 19.53
N GLY A 548 13.44 -22.65 18.35
CA GLY A 548 14.82 -23.06 18.13
C GLY A 548 15.26 -22.76 16.71
N GLN A 549 16.39 -23.32 16.29
CA GLN A 549 16.95 -23.07 14.97
C GLN A 549 17.63 -24.31 14.37
N ILE A 550 17.66 -24.39 13.04
CA ILE A 550 18.42 -25.40 12.31
C ILE A 550 19.73 -24.74 11.86
N ALA A 551 20.82 -25.09 12.54
CA ALA A 551 22.16 -24.59 12.25
C ALA A 551 22.98 -25.63 11.45
N PRO A 552 24.07 -25.23 10.76
CA PRO A 552 24.91 -26.14 9.98
C PRO A 552 25.48 -27.33 10.78
N ARG A 553 25.61 -27.20 12.11
CA ARG A 553 26.11 -28.28 12.98
C ARG A 553 25.08 -29.39 13.25
N ASN A 554 23.81 -29.14 12.98
CA ASN A 554 22.76 -30.12 13.18
C ASN A 554 22.89 -31.26 12.16
N LYS A 555 22.21 -32.38 12.41
CA LYS A 555 22.35 -33.58 11.56
C LYS A 555 21.05 -33.97 10.89
N LEU A 556 19.94 -33.93 11.61
CA LEU A 556 18.67 -34.44 11.14
C LEU A 556 17.52 -33.51 11.48
N VAL A 557 16.77 -33.13 10.47
CA VAL A 557 15.47 -32.49 10.59
C VAL A 557 14.39 -33.58 10.44
N THR A 558 13.45 -33.62 11.38
CA THR A 558 12.26 -34.47 11.31
C THR A 558 11.01 -33.58 11.31
N VAL A 559 10.13 -33.79 10.34
CA VAL A 559 8.91 -33.01 10.13
C VAL A 559 7.73 -33.94 10.25
N GLU A 560 6.75 -33.60 11.07
CA GLU A 560 5.55 -34.39 11.29
C GLU A 560 4.31 -33.54 11.03
N ALA A 561 3.34 -34.11 10.31
CA ALA A 561 2.07 -33.46 10.01
C ALA A 561 0.91 -34.43 10.27
N VAL A 562 -0.11 -33.95 10.98
CA VAL A 562 -1.42 -34.59 11.08
C VAL A 562 -2.39 -33.84 10.17
N VAL A 563 -3.20 -34.58 9.41
CA VAL A 563 -4.30 -34.00 8.64
C VAL A 563 -5.47 -33.78 9.59
N THR A 564 -5.85 -32.52 9.79
CA THR A 564 -6.93 -32.11 10.69
C THR A 564 -8.26 -31.95 9.96
N LYS A 565 -8.22 -31.69 8.64
CA LYS A 565 -9.40 -31.61 7.76
C LYS A 565 -9.03 -32.06 6.35
N ALA A 566 -9.95 -32.74 5.68
CA ALA A 566 -9.88 -33.02 4.24
C ALA A 566 -11.25 -32.75 3.62
N ASP A 567 -11.27 -31.92 2.57
CA ASP A 567 -12.47 -31.59 1.80
C ASP A 567 -12.32 -32.12 0.38
N ASP A 568 -13.11 -33.14 0.03
CA ASP A 568 -13.05 -33.78 -1.28
C ASP A 568 -13.73 -32.94 -2.39
N THR A 569 -14.58 -31.97 -2.04
CA THR A 569 -15.25 -31.07 -3.00
C THR A 569 -14.27 -30.02 -3.50
N THR A 570 -13.55 -29.39 -2.58
CA THR A 570 -12.51 -28.39 -2.90
C THR A 570 -11.12 -29.01 -3.07
N ARG A 571 -11.00 -30.34 -2.92
CA ARG A 571 -9.74 -31.11 -2.93
C ARG A 571 -8.65 -30.45 -2.08
N THR A 572 -9.01 -30.08 -0.85
CA THR A 572 -8.16 -29.34 0.08
C THR A 572 -7.88 -30.15 1.34
N VAL A 573 -6.61 -30.27 1.71
CA VAL A 573 -6.19 -30.80 3.03
C VAL A 573 -5.72 -29.66 3.92
N THR A 574 -6.07 -29.74 5.20
CA THR A 574 -5.55 -28.89 6.28
C THR A 574 -4.78 -29.75 7.26
N GLY A 575 -3.64 -29.25 7.74
CA GLY A 575 -2.82 -29.94 8.70
C GLY A 575 -2.28 -29.06 9.80
N ASP A 576 -1.90 -29.73 10.88
CA ASP A 576 -1.11 -29.20 11.98
C ASP A 576 0.15 -30.06 12.11
N GLY A 577 1.25 -29.47 12.56
CA GLY A 577 2.53 -30.17 12.52
C GLY A 577 3.60 -29.58 13.39
N PHE A 578 4.64 -30.39 13.58
CA PHE A 578 5.84 -30.01 14.30
C PHE A 578 7.10 -30.36 13.52
N LEU A 579 8.14 -29.56 13.72
CA LEU A 579 9.47 -29.82 13.20
C LEU A 579 10.43 -29.91 14.36
N SER A 580 11.23 -30.98 14.37
CA SER A 580 12.34 -31.16 15.30
C SER A 580 13.67 -31.20 14.57
N VAL A 581 14.73 -30.77 15.26
CA VAL A 581 16.11 -30.90 14.82
C VAL A 581 16.90 -31.68 15.87
N ASP A 582 17.54 -32.77 15.46
CA ASP A 582 18.26 -33.69 16.36
C ASP A 582 17.43 -34.10 17.59
N GLY A 583 16.11 -34.26 17.42
CA GLY A 583 15.15 -34.62 18.46
C GLY A 583 14.58 -33.47 19.28
N LEU A 584 15.11 -32.25 19.16
CA LEU A 584 14.55 -31.07 19.82
C LEU A 584 13.39 -30.49 19.00
N LEU A 585 12.19 -30.41 19.57
CA LEU A 585 11.02 -29.82 18.94
C LEU A 585 11.18 -28.30 18.83
N ILE A 586 11.37 -27.77 17.64
CA ILE A 586 11.70 -26.35 17.47
C ILE A 586 10.59 -25.55 16.78
N TYR A 587 9.86 -26.12 15.82
CA TYR A 587 8.78 -25.41 15.12
C TYR A 587 7.42 -26.07 15.36
N GLN A 588 6.38 -25.25 15.33
CA GLN A 588 4.99 -25.67 15.25
C GLN A 588 4.31 -24.86 14.15
N MET A 589 3.47 -25.51 13.35
CA MET A 589 2.61 -24.85 12.37
C MET A 589 1.19 -25.41 12.48
N LYS A 590 0.18 -24.55 12.45
CA LYS A 590 -1.23 -24.97 12.48
C LYS A 590 -2.04 -24.35 11.36
N GLY A 591 -3.05 -25.09 10.90
CA GLY A 591 -3.99 -24.65 9.89
C GLY A 591 -3.37 -24.46 8.50
N PHE A 592 -2.20 -25.05 8.22
CA PHE A 592 -1.60 -24.94 6.89
C PHE A 592 -2.32 -25.86 5.91
N THR A 593 -2.44 -25.41 4.66
CA THR A 593 -3.33 -26.03 3.68
C THR A 593 -2.65 -26.22 2.33
N VAL A 594 -3.09 -27.26 1.63
CA VAL A 594 -2.73 -27.53 0.23
C VAL A 594 -3.98 -28.01 -0.51
N SER A 595 -4.21 -27.50 -1.71
CA SER A 595 -5.28 -27.96 -2.58
C SER A 595 -4.75 -28.53 -3.89
N VAL A 596 -5.52 -29.42 -4.52
CA VAL A 596 -5.31 -29.88 -5.90
C VAL A 596 -6.32 -29.18 -6.80
N ALA A 597 -5.85 -28.22 -7.59
CA ALA A 597 -6.65 -27.43 -8.54
C ALA A 597 -6.78 -28.11 -9.90
#